data_AF-A0A938MLS0-F1
#
_entry.id   AF-A0A938MLS0-F1
#
_cell.length_a   1.000
_cell.length_b   1.000
_cell.length_c   1.000
_cell.angle_alpha   90.00
_cell.angle_beta   90.00
_cell.angle_gamma   90.00
#
_symmetry.space_group_name_H-M   'P 1'
#
loop_
_entity.id
_entity.type
_entity.pdbx_description
1 polymer ?
#
loop_
_entity_poly.entity_id
_entity_poly.type
_entity_poly.pdbx_seq_one_letter_code
_entity_poly.pdbx_strand_id
1 'polypeptide(L)'
;MRFITHLLTASVLAVVTTPSMVRAEDEPWKKLYAGPEATGENVIALWQFLPGQEGKDNSGHGRDLTLRGQARYVKEGPFGAALESFPADKDNDKPQGA
;
A
#
# COMPACT_ATOMS: atom_id res chain seq x y z
N MET A 1 -0.01 67.25 -38.55
CA MET A 1 -0.39 66.26 -39.59
C MET A 1 0.70 65.21 -39.71
N ARG A 2 0.45 63.99 -39.23
CA ARG A 2 1.11 62.75 -39.67
C ARG A 2 0.21 61.58 -39.25
N PHE A 3 -0.27 60.87 -40.27
CA PHE A 3 -1.11 59.68 -40.24
C PHE A 3 -0.32 58.45 -39.73
N ILE A 4 -1.00 57.28 -39.65
CA ILE A 4 -0.47 55.90 -39.71
C ILE A 4 -0.12 55.32 -38.31
N THR A 5 -0.62 54.19 -37.80
CA THR A 5 -1.50 53.11 -38.31
C THR A 5 -1.92 52.25 -37.10
N HIS A 6 -3.18 51.83 -37.03
CA HIS A 6 -3.65 50.87 -36.03
C HIS A 6 -3.10 49.47 -36.34
N LEU A 7 -2.15 48.99 -35.54
CA LEU A 7 -1.75 47.58 -35.53
C LEU A 7 -2.82 46.79 -34.75
N LEU A 8 -3.71 46.12 -35.47
CA LEU A 8 -4.61 45.10 -34.93
C LEU A 8 -3.82 43.78 -34.83
N THR A 9 -3.20 43.55 -33.67
CA THR A 9 -2.60 42.26 -33.32
C THR A 9 -3.71 41.27 -32.94
N ALA A 10 -4.09 40.41 -33.88
CA ALA A 10 -4.93 39.24 -33.60
C ALA A 10 -4.09 38.22 -32.81
N SER A 11 -4.33 38.12 -31.50
CA SER A 11 -3.73 37.07 -30.66
C SER A 11 -4.49 35.76 -30.88
N VAL A 12 -3.88 34.82 -31.59
CA VAL A 12 -4.38 33.45 -31.71
C VAL A 12 -4.13 32.73 -30.37
N LEU A 13 -5.20 32.50 -29.61
CA LEU A 13 -5.15 31.74 -28.37
C LEU A 13 -5.06 30.24 -28.71
N ALA A 14 -3.85 29.69 -28.70
CA ALA A 14 -3.65 28.24 -28.84
C ALA A 14 -4.09 27.53 -27.55
N VAL A 15 -5.26 26.88 -27.58
CA VAL A 15 -5.70 25.98 -26.51
C VAL A 15 -4.85 24.72 -26.58
N VAL A 16 -3.89 24.60 -25.66
CA VAL A 16 -3.08 23.39 -25.49
C VAL A 16 -3.92 22.38 -24.70
N THR A 17 -4.55 21.45 -25.40
CA THR A 17 -5.17 20.27 -24.79
C THR A 17 -4.07 19.28 -24.42
N THR A 18 -3.66 19.25 -23.14
CA THR A 18 -2.83 18.17 -22.62
C THR A 18 -3.66 16.88 -22.57
N PRO A 19 -3.25 15.79 -23.23
CA PRO A 19 -3.94 14.51 -23.07
C PRO A 19 -3.72 14.01 -21.64
N SER A 20 -4.81 13.79 -20.91
CA SER A 20 -4.78 13.07 -19.63
C SER A 20 -4.44 11.60 -19.92
N MET A 21 -3.20 11.22 -19.64
CA MET A 21 -2.77 9.83 -19.73
C MET A 21 -3.38 9.06 -18.54
N VAL A 22 -4.36 8.20 -18.82
CA VAL A 22 -4.91 7.28 -17.81
C VAL A 22 -3.79 6.31 -17.43
N ARG A 23 -3.25 6.46 -16.22
CA ARG A 23 -2.22 5.55 -15.69
C ARG A 23 -2.92 4.26 -15.27
N ALA A 24 -2.49 3.14 -15.83
CA ALA A 24 -2.94 1.82 -15.36
C ALA A 24 -2.63 1.70 -13.87
N GLU A 25 -3.66 1.44 -13.07
CA GLU A 25 -3.50 1.25 -11.64
C GLU A 25 -2.87 -0.12 -11.37
N ASP A 26 -1.87 -0.19 -10.48
CA ASP A 26 -1.33 -1.48 -10.08
C ASP A 26 -2.41 -2.36 -9.48
N GLU A 27 -2.33 -3.66 -9.78
CA GLU A 27 -3.19 -4.70 -9.22
C GLU A 27 -3.35 -4.53 -7.69
N PRO A 28 -4.55 -4.67 -7.12
CA PRO A 28 -4.79 -4.40 -5.70
C PRO A 28 -3.85 -5.14 -4.75
N TRP A 29 -3.46 -6.37 -5.07
CA TRP A 29 -2.58 -7.21 -4.26
C TRP A 29 -1.10 -6.78 -4.27
N LYS A 30 -0.70 -5.86 -5.15
CA LYS A 30 0.64 -5.26 -5.18
C LYS A 30 0.80 -4.07 -4.25
N LYS A 31 -0.24 -3.72 -3.50
CA LYS A 31 -0.28 -2.59 -2.56
C LYS A 31 -0.54 -3.10 -1.15
N LEU A 32 -0.15 -2.30 -0.16
CA LEU A 32 -0.50 -2.55 1.23
C LEU A 32 -2.01 -2.47 1.42
N TYR A 33 -2.55 -3.32 2.29
CA TYR A 33 -3.96 -3.31 2.62
C TYR A 33 -4.25 -2.14 3.55
N ALA A 34 -5.16 -1.25 3.13
CA ALA A 34 -5.40 0.03 3.79
C ALA A 34 -6.86 0.47 3.66
N GLY A 35 -7.22 1.52 4.39
CA GLY A 35 -8.55 2.14 4.34
C GLY A 35 -9.48 1.66 5.45
N PRO A 36 -10.79 1.95 5.34
CA PRO A 36 -11.78 1.62 6.36
C PRO A 36 -11.83 0.11 6.66
N GLU A 37 -11.64 -0.73 5.65
CA GLU A 37 -11.65 -2.19 5.82
C GLU A 37 -10.39 -2.71 6.55
N ALA A 38 -9.35 -1.91 6.69
CA ALA A 38 -8.11 -2.26 7.40
C ALA A 38 -8.10 -1.81 8.87
N THR A 39 -8.96 -0.85 9.24
CA THR A 39 -8.91 -0.14 10.54
C THR A 39 -10.29 0.09 11.19
N GLY A 40 -11.38 -0.28 10.52
CA GLY A 40 -12.74 -0.07 11.00
C GLY A 40 -13.10 -0.99 12.17
N GLU A 41 -14.21 -0.68 12.85
CA GLU A 41 -14.64 -1.36 14.08
C GLU A 41 -14.83 -2.88 13.93
N ASN A 42 -15.07 -3.37 12.71
CA ASN A 42 -15.23 -4.80 12.42
C ASN A 42 -13.90 -5.56 12.28
N VAL A 43 -12.76 -4.86 12.28
CA VAL A 43 -11.43 -5.46 12.16
C VAL A 43 -10.95 -5.88 13.54
N ILE A 44 -10.53 -7.15 13.69
CA ILE A 44 -9.97 -7.62 14.96
C ILE A 44 -8.51 -7.18 15.10
N ALA A 45 -7.72 -7.43 14.07
CA ALA A 45 -6.29 -7.12 13.97
C ALA A 45 -5.87 -7.11 12.49
N LEU A 46 -4.78 -6.41 12.18
CA LEU A 46 -4.13 -6.48 10.87
C LEU A 46 -2.60 -6.51 11.05
N TRP A 47 -1.94 -7.58 10.64
CA TRP A 47 -0.47 -7.66 10.63
C TRP A 47 0.05 -7.61 9.20
N GLN A 48 0.70 -6.50 8.83
CA GLN A 48 1.23 -6.32 7.47
C GLN A 48 2.68 -6.79 7.31
N PHE A 49 3.32 -7.24 8.40
CA PHE A 49 4.72 -7.67 8.44
C PHE A 49 5.68 -6.62 7.87
N LEU A 50 5.46 -5.34 8.14
CA LEU A 50 6.36 -4.28 7.69
C LEU A 50 7.70 -4.34 8.44
N PRO A 51 8.83 -3.98 7.80
CA PRO A 51 10.14 -3.97 8.43
C PRO A 51 10.16 -3.18 9.76
N GLY A 52 10.59 -3.82 10.85
CA GLY A 52 10.63 -3.25 12.20
C GLY A 52 9.27 -3.14 12.90
N GLN A 53 8.19 -3.62 12.25
CA GLN A 53 6.83 -3.63 12.76
C GLN A 53 6.16 -4.99 12.54
N GLU A 54 6.95 -6.05 12.44
CA GLU A 54 6.47 -7.34 11.93
C GLU A 54 5.40 -7.97 12.85
N GLY A 55 5.50 -7.71 14.15
CA GLY A 55 4.50 -8.11 15.14
C GLY A 55 3.50 -7.03 15.51
N LYS A 56 3.49 -5.88 14.85
CA LYS A 56 2.60 -4.77 15.22
C LYS A 56 1.24 -4.88 14.58
N ASP A 57 0.21 -4.62 15.38
CA ASP A 57 -1.14 -4.46 14.87
C ASP A 57 -1.29 -3.12 14.15
N ASN A 58 -1.42 -3.19 12.83
CA ASN A 58 -1.64 -2.05 11.96
C ASN A 58 -3.12 -1.64 11.84
N SER A 59 -4.05 -2.38 12.48
CA SER A 59 -5.46 -1.98 12.54
C SER A 59 -5.72 -0.84 13.53
N GLY A 60 -4.83 -0.67 14.52
CA GLY A 60 -4.98 0.30 15.60
C GLY A 60 -5.68 -0.23 16.85
N HIS A 61 -6.03 -1.52 16.90
CA HIS A 61 -6.78 -2.11 18.02
C HIS A 61 -5.89 -2.77 19.10
N GLY A 62 -4.57 -2.59 19.00
CA GLY A 62 -3.60 -3.02 20.02
C GLY A 62 -3.43 -4.54 20.13
N ARG A 63 -3.73 -5.27 19.06
CA ARG A 63 -3.61 -6.74 19.00
C ARG A 63 -2.25 -7.16 18.44
N ASP A 64 -1.17 -6.71 19.07
CA ASP A 64 0.19 -7.09 18.65
C ASP A 64 0.34 -8.62 18.62
N LEU A 65 0.99 -9.11 17.57
CA LEU A 65 1.18 -10.53 17.28
C LEU A 65 2.17 -11.15 18.26
N THR A 66 1.88 -12.38 18.69
CA THR A 66 2.83 -13.22 19.41
C THR A 66 3.07 -14.49 18.61
N LEU A 67 4.30 -14.71 18.16
CA LEU A 67 4.66 -15.90 17.39
C LEU A 67 4.46 -17.18 18.20
N ARG A 68 4.04 -18.24 17.50
CA ARG A 68 3.78 -19.56 18.07
C ARG A 68 4.54 -20.62 17.29
N GLY A 69 4.94 -21.65 18.03
CA GLY A 69 5.61 -22.81 17.46
C GLY A 69 6.90 -22.44 16.74
N GLN A 70 7.11 -23.09 15.59
CA GLN A 70 8.16 -22.78 14.64
C GLN A 70 7.58 -21.75 13.68
N ALA A 71 7.82 -20.48 13.99
CA ALA A 71 7.51 -19.35 13.13
C ALA A 71 8.55 -18.26 13.35
N ARG A 72 8.85 -17.49 12.31
CA ARG A 72 9.82 -16.39 12.38
C ARG A 72 9.49 -15.30 11.38
N TYR A 73 10.00 -14.10 11.67
CA TYR A 73 10.01 -13.03 10.70
C TYR A 73 11.23 -13.14 9.80
N VAL A 74 11.02 -12.89 8.51
CA VAL A 74 12.05 -12.93 7.47
C VAL A 74 12.00 -11.63 6.65
N LYS A 75 13.05 -11.30 5.91
CA LYS A 75 13.17 -10.02 5.18
C LYS A 75 12.73 -10.11 3.72
N GLU A 76 12.49 -11.33 3.24
CA GLU A 76 12.27 -11.66 1.83
C GLU A 76 10.80 -11.50 1.40
N GLY A 77 10.00 -10.75 2.18
CA GLY A 77 8.60 -10.50 1.87
C GLY A 77 8.39 -9.43 0.77
N PRO A 78 7.22 -9.40 0.13
CA PRO A 78 6.90 -8.48 -0.96
C PRO A 78 6.96 -7.00 -0.56
N PHE A 79 6.84 -6.71 0.74
CA PHE A 79 6.92 -5.36 1.31
C PHE A 79 8.12 -5.19 2.26
N GLY A 80 9.14 -6.04 2.13
CA GLY A 80 10.41 -5.96 2.86
C GLY A 80 10.50 -6.82 4.13
N ALA A 81 9.40 -7.44 4.55
CA ALA A 81 9.39 -8.50 5.56
C ALA A 81 8.14 -9.39 5.43
N ALA A 82 8.18 -10.57 6.05
CA ALA A 82 7.10 -11.56 6.03
C ALA A 82 7.12 -12.45 7.27
N LEU A 83 6.00 -13.13 7.52
CA LEU A 83 5.92 -14.28 8.42
C LEU A 83 6.26 -15.56 7.65
N GLU A 84 7.27 -16.28 8.12
CA GLU A 84 7.53 -17.65 7.71
C GLU A 84 6.99 -18.60 8.80
N SER A 85 6.11 -19.51 8.41
CA SER A 85 5.53 -20.55 9.28
C SER A 85 5.91 -21.92 8.75
N PHE A 86 6.10 -22.87 9.66
CA PHE A 86 6.51 -24.23 9.32
C PHE A 86 5.37 -25.22 9.56
N PRO A 87 5.37 -26.39 8.89
CA PRO A 87 4.28 -27.36 8.99
C PRO A 87 4.02 -27.83 10.43
N ALA A 88 2.74 -27.97 10.78
CA ALA A 88 2.33 -28.80 11.91
C ALA A 88 2.15 -30.22 11.39
N ASP A 89 3.07 -31.12 11.77
CA ASP A 89 3.02 -32.55 11.46
C ASP A 89 2.90 -33.37 12.75
N LYS A 90 2.95 -34.71 12.64
CA LYS A 90 2.81 -35.59 13.83
C LYS A 90 3.84 -35.29 14.93
N ASP A 91 5.01 -34.79 14.56
CA ASP A 91 6.13 -34.51 15.47
C ASP A 91 6.13 -33.04 15.93
N ASN A 92 5.27 -32.20 15.32
CA ASN A 92 5.13 -30.77 15.57
C ASN A 92 3.64 -30.35 15.73
N ASP A 93 2.80 -31.22 16.30
CA ASP A 93 1.37 -31.01 16.53
C ASP A 93 1.11 -30.04 17.69
N LYS A 94 1.39 -28.76 17.44
CA LYS A 94 1.19 -27.63 18.33
C LYS A 94 0.87 -26.38 17.50
N PRO A 95 0.34 -25.30 18.11
CA PRO A 95 0.08 -24.06 17.38
C PRO A 95 1.33 -23.52 16.66
N GLN A 96 1.19 -23.15 15.39
CA GLN A 96 2.24 -22.56 14.54
C GLN A 96 1.78 -21.19 14.02
N GLY A 97 2.73 -20.29 13.78
CA GLY A 97 2.47 -19.02 13.09
C GLY A 97 2.09 -17.87 14.03
N ALA A 98 1.09 -17.09 13.61
CA ALA A 98 0.57 -15.89 14.28
C ALA A 98 -0.52 -16.22 15.33
#